data_AF-A0A0G4GFI4-F1
#
_entry.id   AF-A0A0G4GFI4-F1
#
_cell.length_a   1.000
_cell.length_b   1.000
_cell.length_c   1.000
_cell.angle_alpha   90.00
_cell.angle_beta   90.00
_cell.angle_gamma   90.00
#
_symmetry.space_group_name_H-M   'P 1'
#
loop_
_entity.id
_entity.type
_entity.pdbx_description
1 polymer ?
#
loop_
_entity_poly.entity_id
_entity_poly.type
_entity_poly.pdbx_seq_one_letter_code
_entity_poly.pdbx_strand_id
1 'polypeptide(L)'
;MQRHSPYATPFVMEFVQKTASLANDLYWTIAPASLDQPPVYDAAFKDFVSRLSFKSFVVRVTVCNADVLLPPADAQECDASILANLPNRFPVVFGKLTLSSRLGCQLACQLASRLNCNELVCRGVTAGQALQVIESVGGDRELRRAVLVVEDVGVEGITWGDRAADLPKIEKLELSLTGVSEDVDAASVGNLTSTSLLRLRGLRGLHVRINDRSIIKYGTCLTD
;
A
#
# COMPACT_ATOMS: atom_id res chain seq x y z
N MET A 1 38.97 -15.87 -10.93
CA MET A 1 37.73 -16.49 -11.43
C MET A 1 36.63 -15.44 -11.40
N GLN A 2 36.26 -14.87 -12.55
CA GLN A 2 35.08 -14.01 -12.65
C GLN A 2 33.85 -14.89 -12.43
N ARG A 3 33.16 -14.70 -11.31
CA ARG A 3 31.82 -15.28 -11.14
C ARG A 3 30.94 -14.57 -12.16
N HIS A 4 30.57 -15.28 -13.24
CA HIS A 4 29.51 -14.82 -14.11
C HIS A 4 28.30 -14.54 -13.23
N SER A 5 27.78 -13.31 -13.31
CA SER A 5 26.57 -12.96 -12.59
C SER A 5 25.49 -13.96 -13.01
N PRO A 6 24.83 -14.65 -12.06
CA PRO A 6 23.83 -15.68 -12.37
C PRO A 6 22.58 -15.09 -13.04
N TYR A 7 22.50 -13.76 -13.12
CA TYR A 7 21.45 -13.03 -13.81
C TYR A 7 21.67 -13.08 -15.33
N ALA A 8 21.08 -14.13 -15.90
CA ALA A 8 20.39 -14.11 -17.18
C ALA A 8 21.28 -14.11 -18.44
N THR A 9 21.06 -15.14 -19.26
CA THR A 9 21.38 -15.06 -20.68
C THR A 9 20.65 -13.86 -21.30
N PRO A 10 21.19 -13.23 -22.37
CA PRO A 10 20.52 -12.12 -23.06
C PRO A 10 19.05 -12.39 -23.40
N PHE A 11 18.74 -13.65 -23.73
CA PHE A 11 17.39 -14.13 -23.98
C PHE A 11 16.44 -13.93 -22.79
N VAL A 12 16.86 -14.28 -21.57
CA VAL A 12 16.03 -14.11 -20.37
C VAL A 12 15.81 -12.64 -20.06
N MET A 13 16.84 -11.80 -20.20
CA MET A 13 16.70 -10.35 -19.97
C MET A 13 15.73 -9.70 -20.96
N GLU A 14 15.86 -10.00 -22.24
CA GLU A 14 14.97 -9.48 -23.28
C GLU A 14 13.53 -9.93 -23.05
N PHE A 15 13.33 -11.20 -22.69
CA PHE A 15 12.02 -11.74 -22.36
C PHE A 15 11.38 -11.01 -21.17
N VAL A 16 12.11 -10.78 -20.09
CA VAL A 16 11.59 -10.07 -18.91
C VAL A 16 11.30 -8.61 -19.23
N GLN A 17 12.16 -7.92 -19.98
CA GLN A 17 11.91 -6.53 -20.41
C GLN A 17 10.66 -6.42 -21.29
N LYS A 18 10.49 -7.35 -22.23
CA LYS A 18 9.28 -7.42 -23.07
C LYS A 18 8.04 -7.71 -22.22
N THR A 19 8.13 -8.65 -21.29
CA THR A 19 7.03 -9.00 -20.37
C THR A 19 6.63 -7.80 -19.51
N ALA A 20 7.60 -7.10 -18.91
CA ALA A 20 7.37 -5.89 -18.13
C ALA A 20 6.65 -4.80 -18.96
N SER A 21 7.01 -4.66 -20.24
CA SER A 21 6.38 -3.66 -21.12
C SER A 21 4.91 -3.93 -21.45
N LEU A 22 4.50 -5.19 -21.35
CA LEU A 22 3.14 -5.67 -21.60
C LEU A 22 2.37 -5.96 -20.30
N ALA A 23 3.01 -5.84 -19.13
CA ALA A 23 2.40 -6.17 -17.87
C ALA A 23 1.32 -5.14 -17.49
N ASN A 24 0.17 -5.64 -17.04
CA ASN A 24 -0.90 -4.83 -16.45
C ASN A 24 -0.91 -4.89 -14.92
N ASP A 25 -0.31 -5.94 -14.37
CA ASP A 25 -0.22 -6.19 -12.94
C ASP A 25 1.25 -6.39 -12.57
N LEU A 26 1.68 -5.75 -11.49
CA LEU A 26 3.00 -5.93 -10.89
C LEU A 26 2.83 -6.47 -9.48
N TYR A 27 3.41 -7.63 -9.21
CA TYR A 27 3.42 -8.25 -7.89
C TYR A 27 4.82 -8.14 -7.30
N TRP A 28 4.90 -7.58 -6.11
CA TRP A 28 6.08 -7.55 -5.28
C TRP A 28 5.88 -8.51 -4.11
N THR A 29 6.46 -9.69 -4.23
CA THR A 29 6.31 -10.75 -3.22
C THR A 29 7.48 -10.72 -2.25
N ILE A 30 7.19 -10.57 -0.96
CA ILE A 30 8.16 -10.63 0.14
C ILE A 30 8.26 -12.09 0.59
N ALA A 31 9.39 -12.73 0.29
CA ALA A 31 9.66 -14.10 0.72
C ALA A 31 10.36 -14.11 2.08
N PRO A 32 10.26 -15.20 2.89
CA PRO A 32 10.99 -15.33 4.15
C PRO A 32 12.49 -15.08 3.99
N ALA A 33 13.09 -15.64 2.94
CA ALA A 33 14.51 -15.46 2.63
C ALA A 33 14.91 -13.99 2.40
N SER A 34 13.99 -13.13 1.95
CA SER A 34 14.23 -11.70 1.77
C SER A 34 14.34 -10.93 3.08
N LEU A 35 13.84 -11.49 4.18
CA LEU A 35 13.92 -10.91 5.53
C LEU A 35 15.20 -11.34 6.24
N ASP A 36 15.55 -12.62 6.15
CA ASP A 36 16.73 -13.18 6.82
C ASP A 36 18.04 -12.66 6.21
N GLN A 37 18.06 -12.57 4.87
CA GLN A 37 19.20 -12.08 4.11
C GLN A 37 18.69 -11.14 3.02
N PRO A 38 18.59 -9.83 3.32
CA PRO A 38 18.18 -8.85 2.33
C PRO A 38 19.03 -8.99 1.06
N PRO A 39 18.40 -9.12 -0.11
CA PRO A 39 19.12 -9.32 -1.36
C PRO A 39 20.08 -8.16 -1.62
N VAL A 40 21.35 -8.47 -1.82
CA VAL A 40 22.35 -7.49 -2.25
C VAL A 40 22.30 -7.38 -3.76
N TYR A 41 21.84 -6.24 -4.25
CA TYR A 41 21.73 -5.96 -5.68
C TYR A 41 23.04 -5.39 -6.23
N ASP A 42 23.70 -6.14 -7.11
CA ASP A 42 24.91 -5.69 -7.80
C ASP A 42 24.60 -4.64 -8.89
N ALA A 43 25.64 -4.04 -9.47
CA ALA A 43 25.49 -3.00 -10.49
C ALA A 43 24.78 -3.51 -11.76
N ALA A 44 25.00 -4.77 -12.13
CA ALA A 44 24.40 -5.37 -13.33
C ALA A 44 22.88 -5.55 -13.14
N PHE A 45 22.45 -6.00 -11.96
CA PHE A 45 21.04 -6.11 -11.61
C PHE A 45 20.36 -4.75 -11.58
N LYS A 46 21.00 -3.73 -10.97
CA LYS A 46 20.46 -2.36 -10.94
C LYS A 46 20.31 -1.78 -12.35
N ASP A 47 21.29 -1.99 -13.22
CA ASP A 47 21.23 -1.59 -14.63
C ASP A 47 20.15 -2.36 -15.42
N PHE A 48 19.92 -3.63 -15.10
CA PHE A 48 18.82 -4.39 -15.68
C PHE A 48 17.45 -3.84 -15.24
N VAL A 49 17.27 -3.57 -13.95
CA VAL A 49 16.02 -3.03 -13.37
C VAL A 49 15.71 -1.63 -13.94
N SER A 50 16.72 -0.79 -14.14
CA SER A 50 16.53 0.54 -14.73
C SER A 50 16.07 0.53 -16.19
N ARG A 51 16.32 -0.59 -16.90
CA ARG A 51 15.87 -0.82 -18.28
C ARG A 51 14.47 -1.41 -18.38
N LEU A 52 13.86 -1.82 -17.27
CA LEU A 52 12.46 -2.28 -17.28
C LEU A 52 11.57 -1.11 -17.69
N SER A 53 10.65 -1.35 -18.63
CA SER A 53 9.68 -0.35 -19.04
C SER A 53 8.29 -0.91 -18.82
N PHE A 54 7.38 -0.09 -18.30
CA PHE A 54 5.98 -0.44 -18.09
C PHE A 54 5.17 0.41 -19.07
N LYS A 55 5.15 -0.01 -20.33
CA LYS A 55 4.58 0.80 -21.44
C LYS A 55 3.06 0.76 -21.45
N SER A 56 2.51 -0.37 -21.03
CA SER A 56 1.06 -0.59 -20.93
C SER A 56 0.61 -0.32 -19.50
N PHE A 57 -0.64 0.11 -19.38
CA PHE A 57 -1.39 0.40 -18.17
C PHE A 57 -1.07 -0.57 -17.03
N VAL A 58 -0.02 -0.36 -16.24
CA VAL A 58 0.12 -1.09 -14.97
C VAL A 58 -0.99 -0.55 -14.08
N VAL A 59 -2.12 -1.24 -14.13
CA VAL A 59 -3.35 -0.86 -13.44
C VAL A 59 -3.21 -1.23 -11.98
N ARG A 60 -2.43 -2.25 -11.64
CA ARG A 60 -2.32 -2.73 -10.26
C ARG A 60 -0.89 -3.06 -9.86
N VAL A 61 -0.49 -2.52 -8.72
CA VAL A 61 0.74 -2.91 -8.02
C VAL A 61 0.33 -3.53 -6.70
N THR A 62 0.79 -4.75 -6.43
CA THR A 62 0.48 -5.48 -5.20
C THR A 62 1.76 -5.79 -4.45
N VAL A 63 1.87 -5.36 -3.20
CA VAL A 63 2.91 -5.77 -2.25
C VAL A 63 2.29 -6.78 -1.30
N CYS A 64 2.80 -8.01 -1.32
CA CYS A 64 2.26 -9.11 -0.54
C CYS A 64 3.37 -10.01 -0.01
N ASN A 65 3.08 -10.82 1.00
CA ASN A 65 4.01 -11.87 1.41
C ASN A 65 3.86 -13.11 0.52
N ALA A 66 4.90 -13.93 0.45
CA ALA A 66 4.78 -15.30 -0.05
C ALA A 66 3.99 -16.17 0.94
N ASP A 67 3.18 -17.08 0.40
CA ASP A 67 2.72 -18.33 1.04
C ASP A 67 2.40 -18.27 2.55
N VAL A 68 1.38 -17.49 2.94
CA VAL A 68 0.86 -17.47 4.33
C VAL A 68 1.89 -17.01 5.37
N LEU A 69 2.97 -16.35 4.96
CA LEU A 69 3.94 -15.78 5.89
C LEU A 69 3.22 -14.79 6.82
N LEU A 70 3.12 -15.17 8.09
CA LEU A 70 2.68 -14.35 9.20
C LEU A 70 3.93 -13.69 9.80
N PRO A 71 4.20 -12.41 9.50
CA PRO A 71 5.33 -11.74 10.13
C PRO A 71 5.16 -11.72 11.65
N PRO A 72 6.22 -11.95 12.45
CA PRO A 72 6.16 -11.68 13.88
C PRO A 72 5.94 -10.18 14.15
N ALA A 73 5.52 -9.84 15.37
CA ALA A 73 5.17 -8.46 15.75
C ALA A 73 6.33 -7.47 15.63
N ASP A 74 7.54 -7.97 15.80
CA ASP A 74 8.82 -7.26 15.74
C ASP A 74 9.55 -7.43 14.41
N ALA A 75 8.89 -7.98 13.38
CA ALA A 75 9.51 -8.21 12.10
C ALA A 75 9.98 -6.90 11.47
N GLN A 76 11.25 -6.86 11.05
CA GLN A 76 11.79 -5.73 10.33
C GLN A 76 11.13 -5.60 8.95
N GLU A 77 10.87 -4.36 8.54
CA GLU A 77 10.31 -4.05 7.22
C GLU A 77 11.28 -4.42 6.09
N CYS A 78 10.73 -4.79 4.93
CA CYS A 78 11.54 -5.19 3.78
C CYS A 78 12.29 -3.99 3.19
N ASP A 79 13.57 -4.17 2.86
CA ASP A 79 14.38 -3.15 2.19
C ASP A 79 13.74 -2.76 0.84
N ALA A 80 13.45 -1.47 0.71
CA ALA A 80 12.85 -0.87 -0.47
C ALA A 80 13.89 -0.23 -1.42
N SER A 81 15.19 -0.29 -1.10
CA SER A 81 16.27 0.34 -1.87
C SER A 81 16.29 0.00 -3.36
N ILE A 82 15.83 -1.19 -3.72
CA ILE A 82 15.76 -1.61 -5.11
C ILE A 82 14.77 -0.81 -5.95
N LEU A 83 13.70 -0.29 -5.32
CA LEU A 83 12.75 0.57 -6.01
C LEU A 83 13.45 1.80 -6.56
N ALA A 84 14.48 2.35 -5.90
CA ALA A 84 15.22 3.52 -6.39
C ALA A 84 15.80 3.32 -7.80
N ASN A 85 16.04 2.08 -8.23
CA ASN A 85 16.56 1.75 -9.55
C ASN A 85 15.46 1.56 -10.59
N LEU A 86 14.19 1.46 -10.19
CA LEU A 86 13.08 1.47 -11.12
C LEU A 86 12.98 2.84 -11.80
N PRO A 87 12.72 2.88 -13.12
CA PRO A 87 12.54 4.14 -13.81
C PRO A 87 11.33 4.87 -13.24
N ASN A 88 11.43 6.19 -13.13
CA ASN A 88 10.39 7.09 -12.60
C ASN A 88 9.08 7.11 -13.42
N ARG A 89 8.95 6.27 -14.44
CA ARG A 89 7.86 6.32 -15.41
C ARG A 89 6.97 5.10 -15.28
N PHE A 90 6.19 5.04 -14.20
CA PHE A 90 4.91 4.35 -14.29
C PHE A 90 3.98 5.23 -15.14
N PRO A 91 3.26 4.68 -16.12
CA PRO A 91 2.37 5.46 -16.94
C PRO A 91 1.34 6.18 -16.06
N VAL A 92 0.99 7.41 -16.44
CA VAL A 92 0.16 8.37 -15.67
C VAL A 92 -1.27 7.87 -15.37
N VAL A 93 -1.65 6.71 -15.91
CA VAL A 93 -3.02 6.20 -15.85
C VAL A 93 -3.32 5.63 -14.45
N PHE A 94 -4.57 5.79 -14.03
CA PHE A 94 -5.14 5.32 -12.77
C PHE A 94 -4.55 3.99 -12.27
N GLY A 95 -3.74 4.07 -11.23
CA GLY A 95 -3.15 2.90 -10.57
C GLY A 95 -3.88 2.52 -9.29
N LYS A 96 -4.01 1.23 -9.06
CA LYS A 96 -4.38 0.65 -7.78
C LYS A 96 -3.14 0.14 -7.08
N LEU A 97 -2.89 0.60 -5.86
CA LEU A 97 -1.88 0.03 -4.98
C LEU A 97 -2.55 -0.87 -3.95
N THR A 98 -2.08 -2.10 -3.82
CA THR A 98 -2.54 -3.06 -2.81
C THR A 98 -1.39 -3.46 -1.91
N LEU A 99 -1.52 -3.23 -0.61
CA LEU A 99 -0.63 -3.72 0.45
C LEU A 99 -1.37 -4.80 1.24
N SER A 100 -0.83 -6.00 1.29
CA SER A 100 -1.47 -7.15 1.97
C SER A 100 -0.69 -7.65 3.20
N SER A 101 0.26 -6.86 3.69
CA SER A 101 1.11 -7.25 4.83
C SER A 101 1.84 -6.04 5.40
N ARG A 102 1.96 -5.98 6.73
CA ARG A 102 2.81 -5.00 7.42
C ARG A 102 4.28 -4.97 6.98
N LEU A 103 4.85 -6.09 6.53
CA LEU A 103 6.26 -6.16 6.08
C LEU A 103 6.54 -5.28 4.85
N GLY A 104 5.51 -5.08 4.04
CA GLY A 104 5.59 -4.33 2.80
C GLY A 104 5.32 -2.84 2.95
N CYS A 105 5.18 -2.33 4.17
CA CYS A 105 4.79 -0.93 4.40
C CYS A 105 5.78 0.05 3.73
N GLN A 106 7.09 -0.09 3.97
CA GLN A 106 8.10 0.78 3.34
C GLN A 106 8.07 0.73 1.82
N LEU A 107 7.97 -0.48 1.26
CA LEU A 107 7.84 -0.68 -0.19
C LEU A 107 6.59 0.03 -0.71
N ALA A 108 5.44 -0.14 -0.05
CA ALA A 108 4.19 0.49 -0.42
C ALA A 108 4.27 2.02 -0.32
N CYS A 109 4.91 2.59 0.71
CA CYS A 109 5.13 4.03 0.83
C CYS A 109 5.96 4.58 -0.34
N GLN A 110 7.07 3.93 -0.67
CA GLN A 110 7.90 4.32 -1.82
C GLN A 110 7.16 4.18 -3.16
N LEU A 111 6.33 3.14 -3.31
CA LEU A 111 5.48 2.98 -4.49
C LEU A 111 4.39 4.04 -4.54
N ALA A 112 3.69 4.32 -3.43
CA ALA A 112 2.61 5.31 -3.35
C ALA A 112 3.08 6.72 -3.77
N SER A 113 4.28 7.14 -3.35
CA SER A 113 4.85 8.44 -3.74
C SER A 113 5.18 8.56 -5.23
N ARG A 114 5.47 7.44 -5.89
CA ARG A 114 5.92 7.40 -7.30
C ARG A 114 4.81 7.03 -8.27
N LEU A 115 3.79 6.30 -7.81
CA LEU A 115 2.63 5.90 -8.58
C LEU A 115 1.56 6.99 -8.55
N ASN A 116 0.94 7.27 -9.69
CA ASN A 116 -0.31 8.05 -9.73
C ASN A 116 -1.49 7.16 -9.32
N CYS A 117 -1.52 6.75 -8.04
CA CYS A 117 -2.55 5.86 -7.53
C CYS A 117 -3.82 6.63 -7.17
N ASN A 118 -4.97 6.08 -7.56
CA ASN A 118 -6.29 6.61 -7.22
C ASN A 118 -7.13 5.61 -6.40
N GLU A 119 -6.70 4.35 -6.34
CA GLU A 119 -7.25 3.34 -5.45
C GLU A 119 -6.13 2.80 -4.55
N LEU A 120 -6.36 2.81 -3.24
CA LEU A 120 -5.48 2.22 -2.26
C LEU A 120 -6.21 1.10 -1.52
N VAL A 121 -5.56 -0.05 -1.39
CA VAL A 121 -6.05 -1.16 -0.57
C VAL A 121 -4.97 -1.57 0.40
N CYS A 122 -5.24 -1.52 1.70
CA CYS A 122 -4.32 -1.99 2.74
C CYS A 122 -5.01 -3.07 3.59
N ARG A 123 -4.33 -4.18 3.83
CA ARG A 123 -4.83 -5.29 4.66
C ARG A 123 -3.70 -5.86 5.52
N GLY A 124 -4.02 -6.27 6.74
CA GLY A 124 -3.05 -6.84 7.68
C GLY A 124 -1.97 -5.83 8.06
N VAL A 125 -2.38 -4.58 8.31
CA VAL A 125 -1.52 -3.46 8.70
C VAL A 125 -2.07 -2.80 9.95
N THR A 126 -1.21 -2.14 10.71
CA THR A 126 -1.69 -1.30 11.83
C THR A 126 -2.28 0.01 11.32
N ALA A 127 -3.03 0.72 12.17
CA ALA A 127 -3.54 2.05 11.84
C ALA A 127 -2.41 3.05 11.49
N GLY A 128 -1.27 2.97 12.17
CA GLY A 128 -0.10 3.81 11.88
C GLY A 128 0.52 3.53 10.51
N GLN A 129 0.65 2.26 10.13
CA GLN A 129 1.19 1.87 8.83
C GLN A 129 0.25 2.25 7.68
N ALA A 130 -1.06 2.03 7.84
CA ALA A 130 -2.05 2.48 6.85
C ALA A 130 -1.95 3.99 6.62
N LEU A 131 -1.83 4.77 7.71
CA LEU A 131 -1.65 6.22 7.64
C LEU A 131 -0.37 6.60 6.90
N GLN A 132 0.77 5.97 7.20
CA GLN A 132 2.04 6.24 6.49
C GLN A 132 1.93 6.01 4.98
N VAL A 133 1.24 4.94 4.56
CA VAL A 133 1.04 4.67 3.13
C VAL A 133 0.13 5.72 2.50
N ILE A 134 -0.92 6.16 3.18
CA ILE A 134 -1.82 7.24 2.70
C ILE A 134 -1.05 8.55 2.57
N GLU A 135 -0.25 8.91 3.57
CA GLU A 135 0.59 10.12 3.55
C GLU A 135 1.58 10.11 2.38
N SER A 136 2.15 8.94 2.10
CA SER A 136 3.10 8.76 1.02
C SER A 136 2.49 9.00 -0.37
N VAL A 137 1.16 8.97 -0.51
CA VAL A 137 0.49 9.37 -1.76
C VAL A 137 0.70 10.86 -2.05
N GLY A 138 0.75 11.70 -1.01
CA GLY A 138 0.94 13.15 -1.11
C GLY A 138 -0.36 13.95 -0.98
N GLY A 139 -0.33 15.03 -0.19
CA GLY A 139 -1.50 15.85 0.14
C GLY A 139 -2.08 16.69 -1.02
N ASP A 140 -1.35 16.81 -2.12
CA ASP A 140 -1.79 17.46 -3.36
C ASP A 140 -2.53 16.50 -4.31
N ARG A 141 -2.56 15.20 -3.98
CA ARG A 141 -3.20 14.16 -4.79
C ARG A 141 -4.60 13.80 -4.31
N GLU A 142 -5.25 12.94 -5.09
CA GLU A 142 -6.60 12.46 -4.84
C GLU A 142 -6.69 10.94 -4.97
N LEU A 143 -7.24 10.30 -3.95
CA LEU A 143 -7.69 8.92 -3.95
C LEU A 143 -9.21 8.90 -4.17
N ARG A 144 -9.65 8.27 -5.25
CA ARG A 144 -11.08 7.98 -5.46
C ARG A 144 -11.61 6.96 -4.45
N ARG A 145 -10.75 6.04 -4.01
CA ARG A 145 -11.14 4.98 -3.07
C ARG A 145 -9.97 4.50 -2.23
N ALA A 146 -10.19 4.38 -0.94
CA ALA A 146 -9.31 3.70 0.01
C ALA A 146 -10.08 2.58 0.71
N VAL A 147 -9.56 1.35 0.67
CA VAL A 147 -10.10 0.18 1.37
C VAL A 147 -9.07 -0.33 2.34
N LEU A 148 -9.33 -0.17 3.63
CA LEU A 148 -8.36 -0.41 4.69
C LEU A 148 -8.92 -1.43 5.68
N VAL A 149 -8.15 -2.49 5.92
CA VAL A 149 -8.38 -3.44 7.01
C VAL A 149 -7.21 -3.26 7.96
N VAL A 150 -7.48 -2.66 9.12
CA VAL A 150 -6.48 -2.25 10.09
C VAL A 150 -6.64 -3.00 11.40
N GLU A 151 -5.50 -3.36 11.98
CA GLU A 151 -5.39 -4.08 13.25
C GLU A 151 -4.90 -3.13 14.37
N ASP A 152 -4.98 -3.62 15.61
CA ASP A 152 -4.41 -3.00 16.80
C ASP A 152 -4.90 -1.56 17.06
N VAL A 153 -6.22 -1.35 16.93
CA VAL A 153 -6.83 -0.05 17.21
C VAL A 153 -7.18 0.08 18.69
N GLY A 154 -6.65 1.12 19.34
CA GLY A 154 -6.92 1.42 20.73
C GLY A 154 -8.32 2.00 20.99
N VAL A 155 -8.60 2.26 22.27
CA VAL A 155 -9.90 2.78 22.74
C VAL A 155 -10.21 4.19 22.21
N GLU A 156 -9.17 4.93 21.83
CA GLU A 156 -9.23 6.25 21.22
C GLU A 156 -9.72 6.21 19.75
N GLY A 157 -9.74 5.03 19.12
CA GLY A 157 -10.09 4.88 17.73
C GLY A 157 -9.05 5.50 16.78
N ILE A 158 -9.46 5.77 15.55
CA ILE A 158 -8.58 6.39 14.55
C ILE A 158 -8.72 7.91 14.55
N THR A 159 -7.58 8.61 14.62
CA THR A 159 -7.49 10.07 14.72
C THR A 159 -6.95 10.77 13.45
N TRP A 160 -6.96 10.10 12.29
CA TRP A 160 -6.36 10.63 11.05
C TRP A 160 -6.97 11.96 10.56
N GLY A 161 -8.19 12.29 10.98
CA GLY A 161 -8.81 13.58 10.67
C GLY A 161 -8.01 14.80 11.17
N ASP A 162 -7.20 14.62 12.21
CA ASP A 162 -6.35 15.70 12.75
C ASP A 162 -5.19 16.04 11.80
N ARG A 163 -4.87 15.14 10.85
CA ARG A 163 -3.86 15.31 9.81
C ARG A 163 -4.45 15.50 8.41
N ALA A 164 -5.74 15.83 8.30
CA ALA A 164 -6.43 15.93 7.01
C ALA A 164 -5.77 16.90 5.99
N ALA A 165 -5.00 17.88 6.46
CA ALA A 165 -4.23 18.79 5.61
C ALA A 165 -3.03 18.11 4.92
N ASP A 166 -2.41 17.13 5.57
CA ASP A 166 -1.25 16.39 5.08
C ASP A 166 -1.63 15.22 4.17
N LEU A 167 -2.88 14.74 4.29
CA LEU A 167 -3.38 13.58 3.57
C LEU A 167 -3.93 13.96 2.18
N PRO A 168 -3.86 13.06 1.18
CA PRO A 168 -4.56 13.26 -0.09
C PRO A 168 -6.04 13.48 0.14
N LYS A 169 -6.72 14.09 -0.83
CA LYS A 169 -8.19 14.06 -0.87
C LYS A 169 -8.66 12.61 -1.02
N ILE A 170 -9.64 12.17 -0.25
CA ILE A 170 -10.17 10.80 -0.32
C ILE A 170 -11.67 10.89 -0.61
N GLU A 171 -12.12 10.43 -1.78
CA GLU A 171 -13.53 10.46 -2.14
C GLU A 171 -14.34 9.40 -1.39
N LYS A 172 -13.83 8.16 -1.31
CA LYS A 172 -14.49 7.04 -0.62
C LYS A 172 -13.53 6.31 0.29
N LEU A 173 -13.88 6.18 1.56
CA LEU A 173 -13.13 5.43 2.55
C LEU A 173 -13.96 4.27 3.09
N GLU A 174 -13.46 3.05 2.88
CA GLU A 174 -13.96 1.83 3.50
C GLU A 174 -12.92 1.34 4.51
N LEU A 175 -13.30 1.29 5.78
CA LEU A 175 -12.41 0.98 6.88
C LEU A 175 -13.00 -0.16 7.70
N SER A 176 -12.22 -1.21 7.91
CA SER A 176 -12.56 -2.34 8.77
C SER A 176 -11.52 -2.42 9.88
N LEU A 177 -11.96 -2.22 11.11
CA LEU A 177 -11.14 -2.35 12.31
C LEU A 177 -11.25 -3.80 12.79
N THR A 178 -10.14 -4.50 12.89
CA THR A 178 -10.07 -5.88 13.37
C THR A 178 -9.23 -5.95 14.63
N GLY A 179 -9.51 -6.92 15.51
CA GLY A 179 -8.77 -7.08 16.75
C GLY A 179 -9.10 -6.05 17.83
N VAL A 180 -10.24 -5.35 17.71
CA VAL A 180 -10.75 -4.52 18.81
C VAL A 180 -11.22 -5.46 19.92
N SER A 181 -10.64 -5.31 21.12
CA SER A 181 -10.96 -6.16 22.28
C SER A 181 -12.46 -6.15 22.60
N GLU A 182 -13.02 -7.28 23.03
CA GLU A 182 -14.43 -7.40 23.41
C GLU A 182 -14.79 -6.57 24.66
N ASP A 183 -13.79 -6.27 25.50
CA ASP A 183 -13.95 -5.42 26.69
C ASP A 183 -14.06 -3.93 26.35
N VAL A 184 -13.83 -3.56 25.08
CA VAL A 184 -13.91 -2.19 24.60
C VAL A 184 -15.27 -1.95 23.93
N ASP A 185 -15.91 -0.83 24.28
CA ASP A 185 -17.15 -0.41 23.61
C ASP A 185 -16.88 -0.07 22.14
N ALA A 186 -17.16 -1.05 21.27
CA ALA A 186 -17.01 -0.91 19.82
C ALA A 186 -17.86 0.25 19.26
N ALA A 187 -19.01 0.58 19.85
CA ALA A 187 -19.81 1.71 19.39
C ALA A 187 -19.09 3.04 19.67
N SER A 188 -18.50 3.17 20.86
CA SER A 188 -17.65 4.32 21.22
C SER A 188 -16.45 4.47 20.29
N VAL A 189 -15.69 3.39 20.06
CA VAL A 189 -14.53 3.39 19.13
C VAL A 189 -14.97 3.76 17.71
N GLY A 190 -16.10 3.21 17.24
CA GLY A 190 -16.68 3.52 15.94
C GLY A 190 -17.08 4.98 15.79
N ASN A 191 -17.67 5.56 16.84
CA ASN A 191 -18.07 6.98 16.88
C ASN A 191 -16.87 7.91 16.88
N LEU A 192 -15.84 7.65 17.70
CA LEU A 192 -14.60 8.43 17.74
C LEU A 192 -13.89 8.39 16.39
N THR A 193 -13.70 7.17 15.85
CA THR A 193 -13.10 6.92 14.54
C THR A 193 -13.84 7.69 13.45
N SER A 194 -15.16 7.55 13.36
CA SER A 194 -15.94 8.20 12.31
C SER A 194 -15.93 9.71 12.44
N THR A 195 -16.02 10.24 13.67
CA THR A 195 -15.96 11.69 13.94
C THR A 195 -14.65 12.29 13.47
N SER A 196 -13.53 11.58 13.67
CA SER A 196 -12.24 12.02 13.13
C SER A 196 -12.23 11.92 11.60
N LEU A 197 -12.58 10.78 11.03
CA LEU A 197 -12.47 10.54 9.58
C LEU A 197 -13.37 11.43 8.73
N LEU A 198 -14.50 11.90 9.26
CA LEU A 198 -15.37 12.88 8.59
C LEU A 198 -14.68 14.23 8.34
N ARG A 199 -13.56 14.52 9.01
CA ARG A 199 -12.74 15.72 8.77
C ARG A 199 -11.83 15.60 7.55
N LEU A 200 -11.69 14.40 6.97
CA LEU A 200 -10.87 14.19 5.79
C LEU A 200 -11.41 14.95 4.56
N ARG A 201 -10.50 15.48 3.75
CA ARG A 201 -10.85 16.31 2.59
C ARG A 201 -11.40 15.45 1.45
N GLY A 202 -12.44 15.95 0.79
CA GLY A 202 -13.02 15.34 -0.42
C GLY A 202 -13.94 14.14 -0.16
N LEU A 203 -14.21 13.79 1.10
CA LEU A 203 -14.97 12.61 1.47
C LEU A 203 -16.44 12.71 1.07
N ARG A 204 -16.88 11.77 0.23
CA ARG A 204 -18.28 11.58 -0.21
C ARG A 204 -18.89 10.27 0.28
N GLY A 205 -18.05 9.33 0.72
CA GLY A 205 -18.49 8.07 1.31
C GLY A 205 -17.56 7.59 2.39
N LEU A 206 -18.12 7.26 3.55
CA LEU A 206 -17.41 6.64 4.67
C LEU A 206 -18.15 5.40 5.13
N HIS A 207 -17.46 4.27 5.17
CA HIS A 207 -17.98 3.03 5.71
C HIS A 207 -17.01 2.48 6.76
N VAL A 208 -17.49 2.35 7.99
CA VAL A 208 -16.70 1.83 9.11
C VAL A 208 -17.32 0.52 9.61
N ARG A 209 -16.50 -0.52 9.65
CA ARG A 209 -16.82 -1.82 10.27
C ARG A 209 -15.86 -2.07 11.43
N ILE A 210 -16.33 -2.73 12.48
CA ILE A 210 -15.51 -3.19 13.60
C ILE A 210 -15.82 -4.66 13.84
N ASN A 211 -14.79 -5.52 13.86
CA ASN A 211 -14.91 -6.96 14.02
C ASN A 211 -16.04 -7.55 13.15
N ASP A 212 -16.01 -7.22 11.85
CA ASP A 212 -17.00 -7.57 10.81
C ASP A 212 -18.43 -7.03 11.02
N ARG A 213 -18.70 -6.28 12.09
CA ARG A 213 -19.97 -5.60 12.32
C ARG A 213 -19.94 -4.21 11.67
N SER A 214 -20.90 -3.94 10.79
CA SER A 214 -21.04 -2.62 10.19
C SER A 214 -21.63 -1.66 11.23
N ILE A 215 -20.90 -0.62 11.61
CA ILE A 215 -21.38 0.37 12.59
C ILE A 215 -21.95 1.58 11.88
N ILE A 216 -21.27 2.08 10.84
CA ILE A 216 -21.70 3.32 10.19
C ILE A 216 -21.49 3.30 8.68
N LYS A 217 -22.53 3.69 7.94
CA LYS A 217 -22.50 4.04 6.52
C LYS A 217 -22.91 5.50 6.38
N TYR A 218 -21.93 6.39 6.15
CA TYR A 218 -22.23 7.73 5.66
C TYR A 218 -22.14 7.70 4.14
N GLY A 219 -23.30 7.81 3.49
CA GLY A 219 -23.39 8.24 2.09
C GLY A 219 -23.96 9.64 2.08
N THR A 220 -23.12 10.66 1.91
CA THR A 220 -23.65 11.99 1.65
C THR A 220 -24.07 12.07 0.20
N CYS A 221 -25.38 12.10 -0.03
CA CYS A 221 -25.93 12.80 -1.17
C CYS A 221 -25.53 14.27 -1.05
N LEU A 222 -24.87 14.78 -2.10
CA LEU A 222 -24.76 16.18 -2.55
C LEU A 222 -24.88 17.29 -1.48
N THR A 223 -23.83 18.10 -1.37
CA THR A 223 -23.98 19.56 -1.28
C THR A 223 -22.86 20.23 -2.09
N ASP A 224 -23.31 20.87 -3.17
CA ASP A 224 -22.73 21.87 -4.09
C ASP A 224 -21.32 21.69 -4.66
#